data_AF-A0A7R9DMD7-F1
#
_entry.id   AF-A0A7R9DMD7-F1
#
_cell.length_a   1.000
_cell.length_b   1.000
_cell.length_c   1.000
_cell.angle_alpha   90.00
_cell.angle_beta   90.00
_cell.angle_gamma   90.00
#
_symmetry.space_group_name_H-M   'P 1'
#
loop_
_entity.id
_entity.type
_entity.pdbx_description
1 polymer ?
#
loop_
_entity_poly.entity_id
_entity_poly.type
_entity_poly.pdbx_seq_one_letter_code
_entity_poly.pdbx_strand_id
1 'polypeptide(L)'
;MSWGKVFASGLYVQAEVKVEQEKSMSLFLLSFGPIRLTHVSDNFNVLNLESKENYYRNYSIQGVSHPRSYLHQISKGGDKYSFIGVDACLEPGPRRPFNFVGMLRKNEMEHVRNLSEEAHRQGSNYTIWFGHYPTSCILTPGPGGVRALIGSHREGLVYLCGHYHTLGGMVSNMYTLQQAGFLELELGDWKDNRLYRVAAVDHGLFSFIDVHHRDWPVILITNPKHTLYKMPTREPLNRMRNSTHIRMLIFSLSHIVDVQVKVDEEGWRPCTEVKGPLYVAMWEPNKYAQGLHYIHVHVEDGDGRVKTITQPFSLDDTRLGFHLLPRFVLMSNISLVFQLMFGFMLVICVVPLCILRVLHILLKGEFQN
;
A
#
# COMPACT_ATOMS: atom_id res chain seq x y z
N MET A 1 40.59 2.72 3.74
CA MET A 1 40.34 3.88 2.85
C MET A 1 39.09 4.61 3.33
N SER A 2 39.14 5.93 3.25
CA SER A 2 38.24 6.92 3.86
C SER A 2 36.74 6.62 3.70
N TRP A 3 36.01 6.67 4.83
CA TRP A 3 34.56 6.63 4.91
C TRP A 3 34.00 8.04 4.73
N GLY A 4 33.37 8.31 3.60
CA GLY A 4 32.61 9.54 3.32
C GLY A 4 31.12 9.32 3.52
N LYS A 5 30.55 9.94 4.57
CA LYS A 5 29.13 9.92 4.94
C LYS A 5 28.30 10.77 3.98
N VAL A 6 27.20 10.22 3.45
CA VAL A 6 25.89 10.90 3.35
C VAL A 6 24.80 9.87 3.64
N PHE A 7 24.16 10.00 4.80
CA PHE A 7 23.01 9.21 5.22
C PHE A 7 21.74 9.94 4.77
N ALA A 8 21.01 9.35 3.82
CA ALA A 8 19.62 9.68 3.52
C ALA A 8 18.81 8.39 3.56
N SER A 9 17.71 8.42 4.31
CA SER A 9 16.87 7.29 4.65
C SER A 9 16.23 6.60 3.44
N GLY A 10 16.59 5.33 3.22
CA GLY A 10 15.63 4.30 2.83
C GLY A 10 15.21 4.21 1.36
N LEU A 11 16.14 3.91 0.46
CA LEU A 11 15.89 3.10 -0.72
C LEU A 11 17.20 2.38 -1.08
N TYR A 12 17.37 1.17 -0.56
CA TYR A 12 18.48 0.33 -1.00
C TYR A 12 18.08 -0.36 -2.30
N VAL A 13 18.76 0.03 -3.38
CA VAL A 13 18.84 -0.73 -4.62
C VAL A 13 19.91 -1.79 -4.39
N GLN A 14 19.55 -3.06 -4.50
CA GLN A 14 20.51 -4.12 -4.77
C GLN A 14 19.94 -5.03 -5.86
N ALA A 15 20.56 -4.96 -7.05
CA ALA A 15 20.49 -5.94 -8.13
C ALA A 15 21.12 -7.26 -7.63
N GLU A 16 20.90 -8.46 -8.14
CA GLU A 16 20.61 -8.94 -9.50
C GLU A 16 20.28 -10.45 -9.34
N VAL A 17 19.19 -10.98 -9.91
CA VAL A 17 19.16 -12.39 -10.34
C VAL A 17 18.39 -12.46 -11.66
N LYS A 18 19.15 -12.70 -12.71
CA LYS A 18 18.71 -12.82 -14.09
C LYS A 18 18.25 -14.26 -14.32
N VAL A 19 16.97 -14.51 -14.60
CA VAL A 19 16.59 -15.75 -15.30
C VAL A 19 15.44 -15.51 -16.27
N GLU A 20 15.72 -15.76 -17.55
CA GLU A 20 14.77 -15.82 -18.67
C GLU A 20 13.75 -16.96 -18.54
N GLN A 21 12.70 -16.85 -19.38
CA GLN A 21 11.62 -17.78 -19.83
C GLN A 21 11.44 -19.12 -19.07
N GLU A 22 10.25 -19.66 -18.77
CA GLU A 22 8.90 -19.55 -19.34
C GLU A 22 7.85 -20.04 -18.29
N LYS A 23 6.58 -19.65 -18.51
CA LYS A 23 5.28 -20.14 -17.98
C LYS A 23 5.08 -20.39 -16.46
N SER A 24 4.27 -19.48 -15.90
CA SER A 24 3.30 -19.71 -14.82
C SER A 24 3.69 -19.40 -13.37
N MET A 25 4.69 -18.55 -13.12
CA MET A 25 4.69 -17.74 -11.91
C MET A 25 5.62 -16.52 -12.05
N SER A 26 5.06 -15.31 -11.92
CA SER A 26 5.80 -14.06 -12.05
C SER A 26 6.23 -13.59 -10.67
N LEU A 27 7.42 -14.00 -10.22
CA LEU A 27 8.09 -13.35 -9.11
C LEU A 27 8.74 -12.06 -9.60
N PHE A 28 8.44 -10.96 -8.90
CA PHE A 28 8.94 -9.64 -9.23
C PHE A 28 9.83 -9.09 -8.11
N LEU A 29 11.09 -8.81 -8.44
CA LEU A 29 11.87 -7.74 -7.82
C LEU A 29 11.77 -6.55 -8.77
N LEU A 30 10.69 -5.77 -8.63
CA LEU A 30 10.50 -4.58 -9.46
C LEU A 30 11.15 -3.38 -8.77
N SER A 31 12.31 -2.96 -9.29
CA SER A 31 12.85 -1.63 -9.03
C SER A 31 12.09 -0.63 -9.90
N PHE A 32 10.89 -0.23 -9.48
CA PHE A 32 10.31 0.98 -10.04
C PHE A 32 11.00 2.18 -9.38
N GLY A 33 11.33 3.17 -10.21
CA GLY A 33 11.77 4.46 -9.69
C GLY A 33 10.74 5.00 -8.70
N PRO A 34 11.16 5.73 -7.65
CA PRO A 34 10.24 6.30 -6.66
C PRO A 34 9.22 7.24 -7.33
N ILE A 35 8.16 7.62 -6.60
CA ILE A 35 7.36 8.80 -6.89
C ILE A 35 7.83 9.93 -5.97
N ARG A 36 7.63 11.19 -6.37
CA ARG A 36 7.98 12.34 -5.52
C ARG A 36 7.27 12.25 -4.16
N LEU A 37 8.02 12.39 -3.07
CA LEU A 37 7.52 12.34 -1.69
C LEU A 37 7.47 13.75 -1.09
N THR A 38 6.51 14.02 -0.19
CA THR A 38 6.52 15.33 0.50
C THR A 38 7.48 15.41 1.66
N HIS A 39 7.84 14.28 2.29
CA HIS A 39 8.63 14.26 3.53
C HIS A 39 10.15 14.16 3.40
N VAL A 40 10.63 13.82 2.21
CA VAL A 40 12.06 13.86 1.89
C VAL A 40 12.34 15.22 1.25
N SER A 41 13.60 15.63 1.16
CA SER A 41 14.04 16.82 0.43
C SER A 41 13.58 16.91 -1.04
N ASP A 42 12.73 15.98 -1.53
CA ASP A 42 12.10 15.97 -2.85
C ASP A 42 11.06 17.10 -3.06
N ASN A 43 10.41 17.59 -1.99
CA ASN A 43 9.44 18.70 -2.09
C ASN A 43 9.52 19.73 -0.95
N PHE A 44 10.06 19.38 0.22
CA PHE A 44 10.24 20.36 1.30
C PHE A 44 11.42 21.30 1.05
N ASN A 45 11.18 22.61 1.18
CA ASN A 45 12.15 23.67 0.84
C ASN A 45 12.64 23.61 -0.63
N VAL A 46 11.92 22.89 -1.50
CA VAL A 46 12.18 22.87 -2.94
C VAL A 46 11.31 23.94 -3.58
N LEU A 47 11.96 24.98 -4.12
CA LEU A 47 11.28 26.13 -4.74
C LEU A 47 10.35 25.72 -5.88
N ASN A 48 10.81 24.79 -6.72
CA ASN A 48 10.07 24.26 -7.85
C ASN A 48 10.68 22.92 -8.33
N LEU A 49 10.01 22.27 -9.28
CA LEU A 49 10.45 21.02 -9.91
C LEU A 49 11.88 21.05 -10.48
N GLU A 50 12.37 22.23 -10.89
CA GLU A 50 13.69 22.38 -11.49
C GLU A 50 14.81 22.62 -10.49
N SER A 51 14.47 22.84 -9.22
CA SER A 51 15.44 23.10 -8.15
C SER A 51 16.48 22.00 -8.02
N LYS A 52 17.73 22.40 -7.73
CA LYS A 52 18.84 21.48 -7.45
C LYS A 52 18.58 20.59 -6.24
N GLU A 53 17.75 21.05 -5.31
CA GLU A 53 17.37 20.29 -4.11
C GLU A 53 16.29 19.23 -4.38
N ASN A 54 15.74 19.15 -5.61
CA ASN A 54 14.77 18.12 -5.97
C ASN A 54 15.46 16.75 -6.13
N TYR A 55 15.56 16.02 -5.03
CA TYR A 55 16.24 14.71 -4.99
C TYR A 55 15.52 13.65 -5.82
N TYR A 56 14.20 13.73 -5.94
CA TYR A 56 13.43 12.88 -6.86
C TYR A 56 13.94 13.04 -8.30
N ARG A 57 14.11 14.28 -8.79
CA ARG A 57 14.67 14.52 -10.13
C ARG A 57 16.11 13.99 -10.26
N ASN A 58 16.93 14.17 -9.23
CA ASN A 58 18.37 13.88 -9.30
C ASN A 58 18.73 12.39 -9.14
N TYR A 59 17.98 11.65 -8.33
CA TYR A 59 18.36 10.30 -7.89
C TYR A 59 17.37 9.21 -8.30
N SER A 60 16.19 9.55 -8.78
CA SER A 60 15.22 8.53 -9.21
C SER A 60 15.38 8.16 -10.68
N ILE A 61 15.04 6.92 -10.99
CA ILE A 61 15.02 6.41 -12.38
C ILE A 61 13.98 7.16 -13.23
N GLN A 62 12.87 7.60 -12.61
CA GLN A 62 11.72 8.18 -13.33
C GLN A 62 11.67 9.70 -13.31
N GLY A 63 12.24 10.36 -12.29
CA GLY A 63 12.06 11.78 -12.03
C GLY A 63 12.77 12.72 -13.00
N VAL A 64 13.77 12.23 -13.75
CA VAL A 64 14.36 12.99 -14.85
C VAL A 64 13.34 13.17 -15.99
N SER A 65 12.62 12.10 -16.33
CA SER A 65 11.66 12.06 -17.45
C SER A 65 10.25 12.47 -17.04
N HIS A 66 9.91 12.22 -15.78
CA HIS A 66 8.57 12.31 -15.24
C HIS A 66 8.58 13.09 -13.91
N PRO A 67 8.53 14.43 -13.96
CA PRO A 67 8.63 15.26 -12.75
C PRO A 67 7.39 15.18 -11.85
N ARG A 68 6.26 14.65 -12.36
CA ARG A 68 4.97 14.49 -11.67
C ARG A 68 4.43 13.07 -11.90
N SER A 69 3.10 12.90 -11.87
CA SER A 69 2.42 11.62 -12.14
C SER A 69 2.80 11.01 -13.49
N TYR A 70 2.96 9.68 -13.53
CA TYR A 70 3.37 8.94 -14.73
C TYR A 70 2.77 7.55 -14.80
N LEU A 71 2.83 6.97 -16.01
CA LEU A 71 2.49 5.58 -16.32
C LEU A 71 3.77 4.84 -16.68
N HIS A 72 3.97 3.67 -16.09
CA HIS A 72 5.00 2.72 -16.50
C HIS A 72 4.37 1.36 -16.74
N GLN A 73 4.76 0.66 -17.80
CA GLN A 73 4.15 -0.62 -18.15
C GLN A 73 5.21 -1.69 -18.42
N ILE A 74 4.89 -2.91 -18.00
CA ILE A 74 5.70 -4.09 -18.25
C ILE A 74 4.80 -5.23 -18.74
N SER A 75 5.30 -6.05 -19.65
CA SER A 75 4.62 -7.27 -20.10
C SER A 75 5.41 -8.49 -19.66
N LYS A 76 4.77 -9.41 -18.94
CA LYS A 76 5.41 -10.65 -18.45
C LYS A 76 4.39 -11.78 -18.36
N GLY A 77 4.75 -12.96 -18.87
CA GLY A 77 3.90 -14.14 -18.76
C GLY A 77 2.57 -14.03 -19.53
N GLY A 78 2.52 -13.17 -20.55
CA GLY A 78 1.29 -12.88 -21.31
C GLY A 78 0.41 -11.78 -20.70
N ASP A 79 0.68 -11.38 -19.45
CA ASP A 79 -0.02 -10.30 -18.78
C ASP A 79 0.75 -8.97 -18.90
N LYS A 80 0.01 -7.88 -19.05
CA LYS A 80 0.51 -6.50 -19.01
C LYS A 80 0.18 -5.87 -17.64
N TYR A 81 1.20 -5.38 -16.96
CA TYR A 81 1.08 -4.69 -15.69
C TYR A 81 1.36 -3.21 -15.87
N SER A 82 0.47 -2.37 -15.36
CA SER A 82 0.59 -0.92 -15.40
C SER A 82 0.83 -0.37 -14.00
N PHE A 83 1.73 0.59 -13.90
CA PHE A 83 2.13 1.25 -12.66
C PHE A 83 1.84 2.74 -12.83
N ILE A 84 0.89 3.25 -12.06
CA ILE A 84 0.50 4.66 -12.12
C ILE A 84 0.95 5.35 -10.84
N GLY A 85 1.96 6.22 -10.99
CA GLY A 85 2.42 7.09 -9.92
C GLY A 85 1.54 8.34 -9.85
N VAL A 86 1.00 8.64 -8.67
CA VAL A 86 0.13 9.79 -8.41
C VAL A 86 0.88 10.79 -7.54
N ASP A 87 1.24 11.93 -8.13
CA ASP A 87 1.89 13.02 -7.42
C ASP A 87 0.87 14.10 -6.99
N ALA A 88 0.40 13.97 -5.75
CA ALA A 88 -0.47 14.94 -5.08
C ALA A 88 0.31 15.97 -4.22
N CYS A 89 1.62 16.13 -4.45
CA CYS A 89 2.43 17.12 -3.75
C CYS A 89 2.01 18.54 -4.13
N LEU A 90 1.88 19.41 -3.13
CA LEU A 90 1.69 20.84 -3.34
C LEU A 90 2.99 21.51 -3.78
N GLU A 91 2.88 22.51 -4.65
CA GLU A 91 4.00 23.33 -5.11
C GLU A 91 3.70 24.83 -4.90
N PRO A 92 4.49 25.54 -4.07
CA PRO A 92 5.55 25.01 -3.20
C PRO A 92 4.98 24.14 -2.06
N GLY A 93 5.76 23.18 -1.57
CA GLY A 93 5.36 22.31 -0.47
C GLY A 93 5.23 23.08 0.85
N PRO A 94 4.05 23.12 1.50
CA PRO A 94 3.89 23.84 2.76
C PRO A 94 4.69 23.18 3.89
N ARG A 95 5.16 23.99 4.85
CA ARG A 95 5.84 23.46 6.05
C ARG A 95 4.85 22.82 7.02
N ARG A 96 5.36 21.98 7.91
CA ARG A 96 4.60 21.53 9.09
C ARG A 96 4.04 22.75 9.84
N PRO A 97 2.78 22.71 10.31
CA PRO A 97 1.86 21.56 10.33
C PRO A 97 0.91 21.47 9.12
N PHE A 98 1.12 22.19 8.01
CA PHE A 98 0.13 22.26 6.90
C PHE A 98 0.38 21.23 5.77
N ASN A 99 1.33 20.32 5.97
CA ASN A 99 1.79 19.32 4.99
C ASN A 99 1.01 17.99 5.04
N PHE A 100 -0.04 17.90 5.88
CA PHE A 100 -0.86 16.69 6.04
C PHE A 100 -1.77 16.39 4.84
N VAL A 101 -1.93 17.34 3.93
CA VAL A 101 -2.92 17.28 2.86
C VAL A 101 -2.22 17.35 1.52
N GLY A 102 -2.47 16.35 0.68
CA GLY A 102 -2.13 16.38 -0.74
C GLY A 102 -3.22 17.07 -1.54
N MET A 103 -2.91 17.54 -2.75
CA MET A 103 -3.89 18.12 -3.65
C MET A 103 -3.59 17.73 -5.08
N LEU A 104 -4.65 17.37 -5.83
CA LEU A 104 -4.62 17.30 -7.28
C LEU A 104 -5.57 18.37 -7.81
N ARG A 105 -5.01 19.36 -8.51
CA ARG A 105 -5.77 20.39 -9.24
C ARG A 105 -6.49 19.74 -10.42
N LYS A 106 -7.41 20.48 -11.04
CA LYS A 106 -8.24 19.98 -12.15
C LYS A 106 -7.40 19.39 -13.29
N ASN A 107 -6.36 20.10 -13.72
CA ASN A 107 -5.44 19.66 -14.77
C ASN A 107 -4.61 18.43 -14.36
N GLU A 108 -4.15 18.36 -13.11
CA GLU A 108 -3.39 17.22 -12.58
C GLU A 108 -4.28 15.98 -12.49
N MET A 109 -5.54 16.16 -12.06
CA MET A 109 -6.53 15.09 -11.98
C MET A 109 -6.93 14.59 -13.38
N GLU A 110 -7.03 15.48 -14.37
CA GLU A 110 -7.25 15.13 -15.77
C GLU A 110 -6.04 14.40 -16.38
N HIS A 111 -4.81 14.83 -16.06
CA HIS A 111 -3.59 14.13 -16.46
C HIS A 111 -3.55 12.69 -15.93
N VAL A 112 -3.79 12.50 -14.63
CA VAL A 112 -3.84 11.15 -14.02
C VAL A 112 -4.96 10.30 -14.63
N ARG A 113 -6.10 10.91 -14.98
CA ARG A 113 -7.17 10.23 -15.72
C ARG A 113 -6.70 9.76 -17.08
N ASN A 114 -6.01 10.61 -17.84
CA ASN A 114 -5.48 10.25 -19.16
C ASN A 114 -4.48 9.09 -19.08
N LEU A 115 -3.62 9.06 -18.06
CA LEU A 115 -2.72 7.93 -17.80
C LEU A 115 -3.49 6.62 -17.55
N SER A 116 -4.60 6.70 -16.79
CA SER A 116 -5.47 5.55 -16.53
C SER A 116 -6.16 5.05 -17.80
N GLU A 117 -6.72 5.95 -18.59
CA GLU A 117 -7.37 5.62 -19.86
C GLU A 117 -6.38 5.07 -20.88
N GLU A 118 -5.15 5.60 -20.89
CA GLU A 118 -4.07 5.07 -21.69
C GLU A 118 -3.71 3.63 -21.28
N ALA A 119 -3.52 3.38 -19.98
CA ALA A 119 -3.23 2.04 -19.49
C ALA A 119 -4.34 1.04 -19.89
N HIS A 120 -5.61 1.42 -19.74
CA HIS A 120 -6.74 0.61 -20.15
C HIS A 120 -6.79 0.37 -21.66
N ARG A 121 -6.67 1.44 -22.48
CA ARG A 121 -6.66 1.34 -23.95
C ARG A 121 -5.53 0.46 -24.46
N GLN A 122 -4.39 0.45 -23.78
CA GLN A 122 -3.24 -0.40 -24.11
C GLN A 122 -3.39 -1.84 -23.63
N GLY A 123 -4.52 -2.24 -23.06
CA GLY A 123 -4.80 -3.62 -22.63
C GLY A 123 -4.03 -4.01 -21.37
N SER A 124 -3.93 -3.12 -20.38
CA SER A 124 -3.46 -3.49 -19.03
C SER A 124 -4.31 -4.63 -18.48
N ASN A 125 -3.69 -5.66 -17.92
CA ASN A 125 -4.40 -6.70 -17.16
C ASN A 125 -4.53 -6.31 -15.70
N TYR A 126 -3.50 -5.69 -15.14
CA TYR A 126 -3.45 -5.28 -13.74
C TYR A 126 -2.79 -3.91 -13.61
N THR A 127 -3.44 -3.02 -12.87
CA THR A 127 -2.96 -1.67 -12.62
C THR A 127 -2.68 -1.50 -11.13
N ILE A 128 -1.43 -1.18 -10.80
CA ILE A 128 -0.94 -0.92 -9.47
C ILE A 128 -0.72 0.59 -9.37
N TRP A 129 -1.49 1.22 -8.50
CA TRP A 129 -1.40 2.64 -8.24
C TRP A 129 -0.52 2.88 -7.02
N PHE A 130 0.23 3.98 -7.03
CA PHE A 130 1.04 4.37 -5.88
C PHE A 130 1.18 5.87 -5.78
N GLY A 131 1.30 6.38 -4.56
CA GLY A 131 1.44 7.80 -4.29
C GLY A 131 1.91 8.03 -2.86
N HIS A 132 2.34 9.24 -2.54
CA HIS A 132 2.77 9.52 -1.17
C HIS A 132 1.60 9.51 -0.19
N TYR A 133 0.53 10.23 -0.54
CA TYR A 133 -0.60 10.50 0.33
C TYR A 133 -1.67 9.41 0.27
N PRO A 134 -2.21 8.96 1.42
CA PRO A 134 -3.44 8.19 1.48
C PRO A 134 -4.58 8.96 0.85
N THR A 135 -5.48 8.27 0.17
CA THR A 135 -6.56 8.91 -0.59
C THR A 135 -7.50 9.75 0.30
N SER A 136 -7.52 9.48 1.61
CA SER A 136 -8.30 10.21 2.61
C SER A 136 -7.83 11.63 2.89
N CYS A 137 -6.59 11.96 2.55
CA CYS A 137 -6.00 13.29 2.70
C CYS A 137 -5.64 13.95 1.37
N ILE A 138 -6.08 13.41 0.24
CA ILE A 138 -5.92 14.06 -1.07
C ILE A 138 -7.17 14.88 -1.38
N LEU A 139 -7.00 16.20 -1.51
CA LEU A 139 -8.02 17.10 -2.01
C LEU A 139 -8.06 17.04 -3.54
N THR A 140 -9.24 16.77 -4.08
CA THR A 140 -9.47 16.70 -5.53
C THR A 140 -10.77 17.40 -5.89
N PRO A 141 -10.85 18.07 -7.06
CA PRO A 141 -12.11 18.59 -7.56
C PRO A 141 -13.03 17.46 -8.05
N GLY A 142 -14.34 17.62 -7.83
CA GLY A 142 -15.38 16.72 -8.33
C GLY A 142 -15.80 15.58 -7.37
N PRO A 143 -16.92 14.90 -7.67
CA PRO A 143 -17.46 13.85 -6.82
C PRO A 143 -16.56 12.60 -6.84
N GLY A 144 -16.35 12.00 -5.66
CA GLY A 144 -15.62 10.73 -5.49
C GLY A 144 -14.08 10.82 -5.56
N GLY A 145 -13.54 11.90 -6.15
CA GLY A 145 -12.12 12.23 -6.13
C GLY A 145 -11.19 11.18 -6.71
N VAL A 146 -9.96 11.11 -6.20
CA VAL A 146 -8.93 10.16 -6.67
C VAL A 146 -9.37 8.69 -6.52
N ARG A 147 -10.17 8.36 -5.49
CA ARG A 147 -10.68 7.00 -5.27
C ARG A 147 -11.60 6.54 -6.39
N ALA A 148 -12.47 7.43 -6.88
CA ALA A 148 -13.34 7.13 -8.01
C ALA A 148 -12.53 6.89 -9.28
N LEU A 149 -11.42 7.62 -9.47
CA LEU A 149 -10.52 7.37 -10.60
C LEU A 149 -9.81 6.02 -10.49
N ILE A 150 -9.17 5.72 -9.35
CA ILE A 150 -8.51 4.41 -9.12
C ILE A 150 -9.51 3.27 -9.31
N GLY A 151 -10.74 3.49 -8.86
CA GLY A 151 -11.84 2.55 -8.96
C GLY A 151 -12.49 2.39 -10.34
N SER A 152 -12.20 3.28 -11.30
CA SER A 152 -12.93 3.38 -12.58
C SER A 152 -12.78 2.16 -13.49
N HIS A 153 -11.61 1.50 -13.43
CA HIS A 153 -11.25 0.34 -14.23
C HIS A 153 -11.06 -0.86 -13.31
N ARG A 154 -11.56 -2.05 -13.68
CA ARG A 154 -11.52 -3.26 -12.82
C ARG A 154 -10.10 -3.78 -12.60
N GLU A 155 -9.21 -3.46 -13.51
CA GLU A 155 -7.79 -3.79 -13.53
C GLU A 155 -7.02 -3.11 -12.39
N GLY A 156 -7.55 -2.01 -11.83
CA GLY A 156 -6.95 -1.32 -10.67
C GLY A 156 -6.96 -2.16 -9.40
N LEU A 157 -5.89 -2.89 -9.10
CA LEU A 157 -5.85 -3.83 -7.96
C LEU A 157 -5.65 -3.11 -6.63
N VAL A 158 -4.66 -2.21 -6.57
CA VAL A 158 -4.16 -1.68 -5.30
C VAL A 158 -3.69 -0.23 -5.45
N TYR A 159 -3.89 0.56 -4.39
CA TYR A 159 -3.24 1.84 -4.16
C TYR A 159 -2.25 1.72 -3.00
N LEU A 160 -0.95 1.84 -3.31
CA LEU A 160 0.15 1.78 -2.34
C LEU A 160 0.50 3.20 -1.90
N CYS A 161 0.47 3.46 -0.59
CA CYS A 161 0.75 4.79 -0.06
C CYS A 161 1.57 4.76 1.24
N GLY A 162 1.91 5.94 1.75
CA GLY A 162 2.62 6.14 3.01
C GLY A 162 2.01 7.29 3.81
N HIS A 163 2.85 8.19 4.32
CA HIS A 163 2.49 9.47 4.96
C HIS A 163 1.90 9.41 6.37
N TYR A 164 1.15 8.39 6.77
CA TYR A 164 0.62 8.32 8.14
C TYR A 164 1.57 7.66 9.13
N HIS A 165 2.53 6.85 8.65
CA HIS A 165 3.53 6.21 9.50
C HIS A 165 2.85 5.40 10.61
N THR A 166 1.86 4.56 10.27
CA THR A 166 1.06 3.79 11.25
C THR A 166 0.37 4.65 12.32
N LEU A 167 0.11 5.93 12.01
CA LEU A 167 -0.34 6.98 12.94
C LEU A 167 0.59 7.10 14.16
N GLY A 168 1.90 7.09 13.92
CA GLY A 168 2.92 7.10 14.97
C GLY A 168 2.93 5.81 15.79
N GLY A 169 2.63 4.67 15.16
CA GLY A 169 2.57 3.35 15.82
C GLY A 169 1.24 3.00 16.50
N MET A 170 0.24 3.89 16.48
CA MET A 170 -1.08 3.61 17.08
C MET A 170 -1.88 2.52 16.33
N VAL A 171 -1.57 2.29 15.05
CA VAL A 171 -2.26 1.29 14.22
C VAL A 171 -1.24 0.43 13.50
N SER A 172 -1.10 -0.83 13.91
CA SER A 172 -0.09 -1.76 13.37
C SER A 172 -0.21 -2.00 11.87
N ASN A 173 -1.42 -1.99 11.31
CA ASN A 173 -1.70 -2.26 9.91
C ASN A 173 -2.72 -1.25 9.34
N MET A 174 -2.27 -0.40 8.42
CA MET A 174 -3.10 0.63 7.80
C MET A 174 -3.58 0.17 6.41
N TYR A 175 -4.49 -0.81 6.42
CA TYR A 175 -5.05 -1.39 5.20
C TYR A 175 -6.56 -1.25 5.18
N THR A 176 -7.11 -1.12 3.98
CA THR A 176 -8.56 -1.21 3.78
C THR A 176 -8.91 -1.70 2.38
N LEU A 177 -10.13 -2.23 2.24
CA LEU A 177 -10.77 -2.44 0.94
C LEU A 177 -11.69 -1.26 0.67
N GLN A 178 -11.36 -0.46 -0.33
CA GLN A 178 -12.16 0.70 -0.70
C GLN A 178 -13.52 0.27 -1.25
N GLN A 179 -14.52 1.16 -1.20
CA GLN A 179 -15.88 0.86 -1.72
C GLN A 179 -15.87 0.50 -3.21
N ALA A 180 -14.92 1.05 -3.97
CA ALA A 180 -14.72 0.71 -5.37
C ALA A 180 -14.08 -0.68 -5.58
N GLY A 181 -13.72 -1.40 -4.52
CA GLY A 181 -13.26 -2.79 -4.54
C GLY A 181 -11.75 -3.01 -4.69
N PHE A 182 -10.94 -1.95 -4.68
CA PHE A 182 -9.47 -2.04 -4.70
C PHE A 182 -8.91 -1.95 -3.27
N LEU A 183 -7.73 -2.53 -3.05
CA LEU A 183 -7.02 -2.41 -1.77
C LEU A 183 -6.31 -1.06 -1.67
N GLU A 184 -6.44 -0.38 -0.53
CA GLU A 184 -5.59 0.75 -0.19
C GLU A 184 -4.70 0.34 0.99
N LEU A 185 -3.39 0.39 0.76
CA LEU A 185 -2.40 -0.17 1.67
C LEU A 185 -1.35 0.89 2.00
N GLU A 186 -1.51 1.54 3.14
CA GLU A 186 -0.47 2.42 3.69
C GLU A 186 0.63 1.56 4.31
N LEU A 187 1.87 1.92 4.04
CA LEU A 187 3.05 1.24 4.58
C LEU A 187 3.69 2.14 5.64
N GLY A 188 3.93 1.58 6.83
CA GLY A 188 4.71 2.23 7.87
C GLY A 188 6.12 2.57 7.38
N ASP A 189 6.70 3.63 7.91
CA ASP A 189 7.91 4.17 7.29
C ASP A 189 9.18 3.40 7.56
N TRP A 190 10.13 3.61 6.66
CA TRP A 190 11.46 3.08 6.82
C TRP A 190 12.25 3.76 7.94
N LYS A 191 12.07 5.07 8.17
CA LYS A 191 12.94 5.90 9.01
C LYS A 191 12.90 5.48 10.49
N ASP A 192 11.72 5.25 11.01
CA ASP A 192 11.45 4.98 12.41
C ASP A 192 10.96 3.54 12.60
N ASN A 193 10.02 3.07 11.76
CA ASN A 193 9.47 1.70 11.86
C ASN A 193 10.29 0.62 11.13
N ARG A 194 11.21 1.01 10.24
CA ARG A 194 12.07 0.09 9.44
C ARG A 194 11.25 -0.95 8.66
N LEU A 195 10.08 -0.57 8.17
CA LEU A 195 9.18 -1.44 7.44
C LEU A 195 9.39 -1.33 5.92
N TYR A 196 9.28 -2.46 5.23
CA TYR A 196 9.18 -2.54 3.78
C TYR A 196 8.13 -3.57 3.37
N ARG A 197 7.56 -3.43 2.17
CA ARG A 197 6.52 -4.34 1.66
C ARG A 197 7.10 -5.26 0.60
N VAL A 198 6.76 -6.54 0.69
CA VAL A 198 6.92 -7.52 -0.39
C VAL A 198 5.54 -7.83 -0.94
N ALA A 199 5.37 -7.71 -2.25
CA ALA A 199 4.09 -7.99 -2.91
C ALA A 199 4.32 -8.79 -4.20
N ALA A 200 3.34 -9.61 -4.56
CA ALA A 200 3.38 -10.46 -5.74
C ALA A 200 1.99 -10.59 -6.37
N VAL A 201 1.96 -10.72 -7.70
CA VAL A 201 0.74 -11.07 -8.44
C VAL A 201 0.90 -12.50 -8.95
N ASP A 202 0.16 -13.43 -8.35
CA ASP A 202 0.20 -14.86 -8.65
C ASP A 202 -1.07 -15.25 -9.41
N HIS A 203 -0.96 -15.45 -10.72
CA HIS A 203 -2.09 -15.71 -11.62
C HIS A 203 -3.24 -14.71 -11.43
N GLY A 204 -2.92 -13.43 -11.26
CA GLY A 204 -3.89 -12.36 -11.06
C GLY A 204 -4.39 -12.18 -9.63
N LEU A 205 -3.88 -12.95 -8.66
CA LEU A 205 -4.12 -12.75 -7.24
C LEU A 205 -3.00 -11.89 -6.64
N PHE A 206 -3.32 -10.73 -6.10
CA PHE A 206 -2.33 -9.81 -5.52
C PHE A 206 -2.11 -10.11 -4.04
N SER A 207 -0.98 -10.67 -3.64
CA SER A 207 -0.65 -10.96 -2.24
C SER A 207 0.49 -10.08 -1.76
N PHE A 208 0.50 -9.71 -0.48
CA PHE A 208 1.55 -8.88 0.10
C PHE A 208 1.77 -9.17 1.58
N ILE A 209 2.94 -8.78 2.08
CA ILE A 209 3.33 -8.73 3.49
C ILE A 209 4.16 -7.48 3.76
N ASP A 210 4.09 -6.99 4.98
CA ASP A 210 4.95 -5.93 5.49
C ASP A 210 5.97 -6.56 6.44
N VAL A 211 7.24 -6.20 6.26
CA VAL A 211 8.38 -6.89 6.85
C VAL A 211 9.28 -5.87 7.53
N HIS A 212 9.72 -6.18 8.75
CA HIS A 212 10.73 -5.37 9.42
C HIS A 212 12.12 -5.65 8.82
N HIS A 213 12.93 -4.60 8.70
CA HIS A 213 14.32 -4.75 8.31
C HIS A 213 15.05 -5.74 9.21
N ARG A 214 15.83 -6.64 8.61
CA ARG A 214 16.56 -7.76 9.25
C ARG A 214 15.68 -8.87 9.83
N ASP A 215 14.39 -8.88 9.55
CA ASP A 215 13.51 -9.98 9.92
C ASP A 215 13.52 -11.08 8.85
N TRP A 216 14.37 -12.09 9.06
CA TRP A 216 14.62 -13.20 8.12
C TRP A 216 14.29 -14.56 8.78
N PRO A 217 13.88 -15.58 8.02
CA PRO A 217 13.49 -15.54 6.60
C PRO A 217 12.20 -14.72 6.36
N VAL A 218 11.95 -14.32 5.12
CA VAL A 218 10.73 -13.62 4.67
C VAL A 218 9.84 -14.59 3.91
N ILE A 219 8.58 -14.70 4.29
CA ILE A 219 7.64 -15.71 3.76
C ILE A 219 6.36 -15.03 3.28
N LEU A 220 6.11 -15.03 1.97
CA LEU A 220 4.89 -14.51 1.35
C LEU A 220 4.10 -15.67 0.72
N ILE A 221 2.97 -16.05 1.32
CA ILE A 221 2.07 -17.06 0.75
C ILE A 221 1.18 -16.41 -0.30
N THR A 222 1.34 -16.83 -1.55
CA THR A 222 0.61 -16.24 -2.69
C THR A 222 -0.66 -17.03 -3.02
N ASN A 223 -0.65 -18.35 -2.83
CA ASN A 223 -1.81 -19.21 -3.00
C ASN A 223 -1.83 -20.32 -1.94
N PRO A 224 -2.92 -20.50 -1.16
CA PRO A 224 -4.12 -19.67 -1.15
C PRO A 224 -3.86 -18.29 -0.54
N LYS A 225 -4.44 -17.25 -1.16
CA LYS A 225 -4.27 -15.86 -0.73
C LYS A 225 -5.01 -15.58 0.58
N HIS A 226 -4.46 -14.66 1.37
CA HIS A 226 -5.03 -14.21 2.63
C HIS A 226 -6.48 -13.72 2.47
N THR A 227 -7.41 -14.26 3.26
CA THR A 227 -8.86 -14.03 3.09
C THR A 227 -9.29 -12.56 3.27
N LEU A 228 -8.65 -11.84 4.20
CA LEU A 228 -8.90 -10.41 4.47
C LEU A 228 -8.67 -9.52 3.24
N TYR A 229 -7.78 -9.94 2.33
CA TYR A 229 -7.31 -9.11 1.22
C TYR A 229 -7.91 -9.53 -0.12
N LYS A 230 -8.94 -10.39 -0.15
CA LYS A 230 -9.61 -10.82 -1.38
C LYS A 230 -10.35 -9.64 -2.03
N MET A 231 -10.24 -9.50 -3.35
CA MET A 231 -10.94 -8.49 -4.15
C MET A 231 -11.84 -9.15 -5.20
N PRO A 232 -13.06 -9.60 -4.83
CA PRO A 232 -13.90 -10.45 -5.70
C PRO A 232 -14.27 -9.84 -7.05
N THR A 233 -14.36 -8.52 -7.13
CA THR A 233 -14.70 -7.81 -8.37
C THR A 233 -13.50 -7.54 -9.27
N ARG A 234 -12.28 -7.82 -8.79
CA ARG A 234 -11.00 -7.45 -9.43
C ARG A 234 -10.04 -8.63 -9.60
N GLU A 235 -10.22 -9.70 -8.84
CA GLU A 235 -9.35 -10.88 -8.83
C GLU A 235 -10.09 -12.14 -9.29
N PRO A 236 -9.41 -13.05 -10.02
CA PRO A 236 -9.97 -14.33 -10.44
C PRO A 236 -9.93 -15.36 -9.30
N LEU A 237 -10.69 -15.14 -8.22
CA LEU A 237 -10.64 -15.96 -6.99
C LEU A 237 -10.90 -17.47 -7.23
N ASN A 238 -11.65 -17.82 -8.28
CA ASN A 238 -11.87 -19.21 -8.70
C ASN A 238 -10.56 -19.97 -9.00
N ARG A 239 -9.47 -19.25 -9.36
CA ARG A 239 -8.16 -19.86 -9.59
C ARG A 239 -7.57 -20.50 -8.32
N MET A 240 -7.93 -20.02 -7.13
CA MET A 240 -7.51 -20.68 -5.88
C MET A 240 -8.14 -22.06 -5.73
N ARG A 241 -9.43 -22.19 -6.05
CA ARG A 241 -10.18 -23.46 -6.01
C ARG A 241 -9.67 -24.48 -7.02
N ASN A 242 -9.17 -24.02 -8.15
CA ASN A 242 -8.69 -24.88 -9.23
C ASN A 242 -7.16 -25.12 -9.16
N SER A 243 -6.47 -24.59 -8.14
CA SER A 243 -5.01 -24.71 -8.02
C SER A 243 -4.61 -26.05 -7.44
N THR A 244 -3.69 -26.75 -8.10
CA THR A 244 -3.11 -28.02 -7.59
C THR A 244 -2.00 -27.81 -6.56
N HIS A 245 -1.52 -26.57 -6.39
CA HIS A 245 -0.40 -26.26 -5.51
C HIS A 245 -0.71 -25.11 -4.56
N ILE A 246 -0.26 -25.25 -3.33
CA ILE A 246 0.11 -24.12 -2.46
C ILE A 246 1.37 -23.50 -3.04
N ARG A 247 1.42 -22.16 -3.13
CA ARG A 247 2.56 -21.40 -3.65
C ARG A 247 2.96 -20.31 -2.68
N MET A 248 4.26 -20.16 -2.49
CA MET A 248 4.84 -19.18 -1.60
C MET A 248 6.20 -18.69 -2.11
N LEU A 249 6.55 -17.48 -1.71
CA LEU A 249 7.82 -16.85 -1.99
C LEU A 249 8.61 -16.73 -0.69
N ILE A 250 9.80 -17.31 -0.66
CA ILE A 250 10.66 -17.37 0.52
C ILE A 250 12.01 -16.73 0.21
N PHE A 251 12.39 -15.74 1.00
CA PHE A 251 13.67 -15.04 0.86
C PHE A 251 14.46 -15.16 2.16
N SER A 252 15.75 -15.42 2.07
CA SER A 252 16.67 -15.22 3.18
C SER A 252 18.04 -14.71 2.69
N LEU A 253 18.89 -14.29 3.64
CA LEU A 253 20.28 -13.94 3.37
C LEU A 253 21.16 -15.18 3.15
N SER A 254 20.77 -16.30 3.77
CA SER A 254 21.39 -17.62 3.58
C SER A 254 20.51 -18.49 2.69
N HIS A 255 21.06 -19.59 2.20
CA HIS A 255 20.28 -20.58 1.45
C HIS A 255 19.21 -21.19 2.35
N ILE A 256 18.07 -21.56 1.78
CA ILE A 256 16.99 -22.20 2.54
C ILE A 256 17.30 -23.69 2.69
N VAL A 257 17.18 -24.22 3.91
CA VAL A 257 17.50 -25.61 4.26
C VAL A 257 16.25 -26.46 4.32
N ASP A 258 15.20 -25.96 4.98
CA ASP A 258 13.93 -26.68 5.13
C ASP A 258 12.74 -25.72 4.95
N VAL A 259 11.71 -26.24 4.28
CA VAL A 259 10.43 -25.55 4.11
C VAL A 259 9.32 -26.57 4.30
N GLN A 260 8.47 -26.33 5.29
CA GLN A 260 7.34 -27.19 5.60
C GLN A 260 6.05 -26.38 5.63
N VAL A 261 4.96 -27.02 5.23
CA VAL A 261 3.62 -26.45 5.25
C VAL A 261 2.65 -27.40 5.92
N LYS A 262 1.73 -26.85 6.69
CA LYS A 262 0.52 -27.56 7.14
C LYS A 262 -0.71 -26.69 6.96
N VAL A 263 -1.86 -27.33 6.81
CA VAL A 263 -3.16 -26.65 6.73
C VAL A 263 -3.98 -27.13 7.91
N ASP A 264 -4.53 -26.19 8.68
CA ASP A 264 -5.23 -26.42 9.94
C ASP A 264 -4.40 -27.32 10.89
N GLU A 265 -5.01 -28.41 11.37
CA GLU A 265 -4.40 -29.39 12.27
C GLU A 265 -3.79 -30.61 11.54
N GLU A 266 -3.60 -30.52 10.21
CA GLU A 266 -2.92 -31.57 9.45
C GLU A 266 -1.43 -31.65 9.78
N GLY A 267 -0.81 -32.77 9.38
CA GLY A 267 0.64 -32.96 9.50
C GLY A 267 1.44 -32.02 8.59
N TRP A 268 2.66 -31.70 9.04
CA TRP A 268 3.64 -30.96 8.24
C TRP A 268 4.06 -31.75 6.99
N ARG A 269 4.13 -31.05 5.86
CA ARG A 269 4.54 -31.59 4.57
C ARG A 269 5.69 -30.76 4.00
N PRO A 270 6.71 -31.38 3.40
CA PRO A 270 7.81 -30.63 2.78
C PRO A 270 7.32 -29.88 1.54
N CYS A 271 7.90 -28.72 1.28
CA CYS A 271 7.73 -27.97 0.03
C CYS A 271 8.91 -28.22 -0.90
N THR A 272 8.67 -28.10 -2.20
CA THR A 272 9.69 -28.23 -3.25
C THR A 272 10.07 -26.86 -3.78
N GLU A 273 11.37 -26.57 -3.85
CA GLU A 273 11.88 -25.39 -4.55
C GLU A 273 11.67 -25.58 -6.06
N VAL A 274 11.10 -24.57 -6.71
CA VAL A 274 10.89 -24.59 -8.17
C VAL A 274 11.94 -23.74 -8.87
N LYS A 275 12.01 -22.45 -8.53
CA LYS A 275 12.93 -21.49 -9.16
C LYS A 275 13.04 -20.22 -8.33
N GLY A 276 14.28 -19.83 -8.01
CA GLY A 276 14.52 -18.67 -7.16
C GLY A 276 13.80 -18.84 -5.81
N PRO A 277 13.13 -17.81 -5.28
CA PRO A 277 12.42 -17.92 -4.00
C PRO A 277 11.06 -18.63 -4.09
N LEU A 278 10.69 -19.24 -5.23
CA LEU A 278 9.42 -19.97 -5.34
C LEU A 278 9.51 -21.36 -4.70
N TYR A 279 8.66 -21.61 -3.71
CA TYR A 279 8.41 -22.92 -3.12
C TYR A 279 6.95 -23.34 -3.29
N VAL A 280 6.72 -24.62 -3.54
CA VAL A 280 5.38 -25.17 -3.76
C VAL A 280 5.14 -26.44 -2.96
N ALA A 281 3.87 -26.70 -2.63
CA ALA A 281 3.43 -27.95 -2.06
C ALA A 281 2.11 -28.40 -2.71
N MET A 282 1.99 -29.69 -2.99
CA MET A 282 0.76 -30.26 -3.52
C MET A 282 -0.36 -30.22 -2.46
N TRP A 283 -1.57 -29.89 -2.89
CA TRP A 283 -2.75 -29.89 -2.02
C TRP A 283 -4.02 -30.19 -2.81
N GLU A 284 -5.11 -30.46 -2.11
CA GLU A 284 -6.44 -30.67 -2.69
C GLU A 284 -7.40 -29.58 -2.19
N PRO A 285 -7.66 -28.51 -2.99
CA PRO A 285 -8.51 -27.39 -2.57
C PRO A 285 -9.92 -27.81 -2.12
N ASN A 286 -10.46 -28.90 -2.67
CA ASN A 286 -11.80 -29.40 -2.36
C ASN A 286 -11.97 -29.76 -0.88
N LYS A 287 -10.89 -30.13 -0.17
CA LYS A 287 -10.91 -30.40 1.28
C LYS A 287 -11.19 -29.13 2.11
N TYR A 288 -10.90 -27.95 1.55
CA TYR A 288 -11.00 -26.64 2.22
C TYR A 288 -11.99 -25.72 1.51
N ALA A 289 -13.01 -26.30 0.88
CA ALA A 289 -13.89 -25.59 -0.04
C ALA A 289 -14.82 -24.57 0.65
N GLN A 290 -15.09 -24.74 1.95
CA GLN A 290 -16.05 -23.95 2.73
C GLN A 290 -15.46 -23.57 4.08
N GLY A 291 -15.72 -22.33 4.49
CA GLY A 291 -15.29 -21.82 5.79
C GLY A 291 -13.89 -21.23 5.78
N LEU A 292 -13.45 -20.89 6.99
CA LEU A 292 -12.16 -20.26 7.25
C LEU A 292 -11.14 -21.31 7.66
N HIS A 293 -10.01 -21.32 6.97
CA HIS A 293 -8.90 -22.24 7.19
C HIS A 293 -7.61 -21.46 7.45
N TYR A 294 -6.62 -22.14 8.00
CA TYR A 294 -5.32 -21.55 8.34
C TYR A 294 -4.21 -22.36 7.69
N ILE A 295 -3.35 -21.69 6.94
CA ILE A 295 -2.13 -22.28 6.41
C ILE A 295 -0.96 -21.83 7.28
N HIS A 296 -0.12 -22.78 7.69
CA HIS A 296 1.09 -22.53 8.44
C HIS A 296 2.30 -22.92 7.60
N VAL A 297 3.31 -22.04 7.56
CA VAL A 297 4.55 -22.28 6.83
C VAL A 297 5.71 -22.11 7.79
N HIS A 298 6.57 -23.11 7.84
CA HIS A 298 7.80 -23.16 8.61
C HIS A 298 8.99 -23.15 7.67
N VAL A 299 9.98 -22.31 7.95
CA VAL A 299 11.20 -22.16 7.14
C VAL A 299 12.40 -22.11 8.05
N GLU A 300 13.44 -22.85 7.68
CA GLU A 300 14.78 -22.81 8.25
C GLU A 300 15.79 -22.46 7.15
N ASP A 301 16.70 -21.52 7.45
CA ASP A 301 17.82 -21.18 6.56
C ASP A 301 19.17 -21.74 7.05
N GLY A 302 20.19 -21.66 6.19
CA GLY A 302 21.53 -22.21 6.44
C GLY A 302 22.30 -21.54 7.57
N ASP A 303 21.82 -20.41 8.09
CA ASP A 303 22.39 -19.73 9.26
C ASP A 303 21.66 -20.13 10.55
N GLY A 304 20.73 -21.08 10.49
CA GLY A 304 19.92 -21.56 11.61
C GLY A 304 18.78 -20.61 11.98
N ARG A 305 18.38 -19.68 11.11
CA ARG A 305 17.24 -18.80 11.37
C ARG A 305 15.96 -19.51 10.99
N VAL A 306 15.02 -19.49 11.93
CA VAL A 306 13.76 -20.20 11.80
C VAL A 306 12.61 -19.21 11.87
N LYS A 307 11.65 -19.32 10.95
CA LYS A 307 10.39 -18.58 11.02
C LYS A 307 9.20 -19.47 10.70
N THR A 308 8.17 -19.36 11.55
CA THR A 308 6.85 -19.93 11.29
C THR A 308 5.83 -18.81 11.16
N ILE A 309 5.06 -18.79 10.07
CA ILE A 309 3.93 -17.87 9.89
C ILE A 309 2.61 -18.62 9.77
N THR A 310 1.52 -17.93 10.08
CA THR A 310 0.15 -18.41 9.92
C THR A 310 -0.63 -17.41 9.06
N GLN A 311 -1.34 -17.89 8.04
CA GLN A 311 -2.19 -17.07 7.19
C GLN A 311 -3.60 -17.66 7.12
N PRO A 312 -4.65 -16.88 7.45
CA PRO A 312 -6.02 -17.30 7.23
C PRO A 312 -6.38 -17.21 5.74
N PHE A 313 -7.00 -18.25 5.20
CA PHE A 313 -7.54 -18.28 3.85
C PHE A 313 -8.94 -18.87 3.84
N SER A 314 -9.68 -18.59 2.77
CA SER A 314 -10.95 -19.25 2.51
C SER A 314 -11.21 -19.27 1.02
N LEU A 315 -11.70 -20.40 0.53
CA LEU A 315 -11.97 -20.61 -0.89
C LEU A 315 -13.36 -20.12 -1.29
N ASP A 316 -14.25 -19.90 -0.33
CA ASP A 316 -15.59 -19.34 -0.49
C ASP A 316 -15.64 -17.84 -0.21
N ASP A 317 -16.86 -17.33 -0.04
CA ASP A 317 -17.13 -15.94 0.31
C ASP A 317 -16.99 -15.62 1.80
N THR A 318 -16.56 -16.58 2.63
CA THR A 318 -16.19 -16.32 4.02
C THR A 318 -15.06 -15.28 4.04
N ARG A 319 -15.23 -14.20 4.80
CA ARG A 319 -14.28 -13.08 4.84
C ARG A 319 -14.03 -12.61 6.25
N LEU A 320 -12.79 -12.15 6.47
CA LEU A 320 -12.44 -11.36 7.63
C LEU A 320 -12.72 -9.88 7.35
N GLY A 321 -13.02 -9.13 8.41
CA GLY A 321 -13.21 -7.68 8.34
C GLY A 321 -11.91 -6.92 8.68
N PHE A 322 -11.68 -5.80 8.01
CA PHE A 322 -10.62 -4.87 8.40
C PHE A 322 -10.96 -4.22 9.75
N HIS A 323 -9.92 -3.89 10.52
CA HIS A 323 -10.08 -3.13 11.76
C HIS A 323 -10.75 -1.78 11.51
N LEU A 324 -11.60 -1.35 12.46
CA LEU A 324 -12.44 -0.16 12.30
C LEU A 324 -11.64 1.13 12.17
N LEU A 325 -10.55 1.29 12.94
CA LEU A 325 -9.76 2.51 12.95
C LEU A 325 -9.01 2.77 11.63
N PRO A 326 -8.19 1.85 11.09
CA PRO A 326 -7.56 2.05 9.79
C PRO A 326 -8.58 2.24 8.67
N ARG A 327 -9.70 1.51 8.72
CA ARG A 327 -10.82 1.69 7.79
C ARG A 327 -11.40 3.11 7.86
N PHE A 328 -11.67 3.62 9.05
CA PHE A 328 -12.16 4.99 9.24
C PHE A 328 -11.17 6.01 8.68
N VAL A 329 -9.88 5.88 9.01
CA VAL A 329 -8.85 6.84 8.61
C VAL A 329 -8.60 6.83 7.09
N LEU A 330 -8.59 5.66 6.45
CA LEU A 330 -8.31 5.52 5.02
C LEU A 330 -9.54 5.73 4.13
N MET A 331 -10.76 5.51 4.62
CA MET A 331 -11.98 5.67 3.82
C MET A 331 -12.66 7.03 4.01
N SER A 332 -12.41 7.73 5.12
CA SER A 332 -13.02 9.03 5.38
C SER A 332 -12.43 10.14 4.48
N ASN A 333 -13.12 11.28 4.44
CA ASN A 333 -12.53 12.53 3.98
C ASN A 333 -12.01 13.26 5.22
N ILE A 334 -10.70 13.13 5.49
CA ILE A 334 -10.10 13.68 6.71
C ILE A 334 -10.21 15.21 6.75
N SER A 335 -10.15 15.86 5.58
CA SER A 335 -10.33 17.32 5.49
C SER A 335 -11.72 17.74 5.98
N LEU A 336 -12.77 17.01 5.58
CA LEU A 336 -14.13 17.25 6.06
C LEU A 336 -14.26 16.97 7.57
N VAL A 337 -13.65 15.88 8.06
CA VAL A 337 -13.64 15.55 9.49
C VAL A 337 -13.01 16.69 10.30
N PHE A 338 -11.85 17.21 9.87
CA PHE A 338 -11.20 18.33 10.56
C PHE A 338 -12.00 19.63 10.47
N GLN A 339 -12.65 19.92 9.34
CA GLN A 339 -13.53 21.09 9.20
C GLN A 339 -14.72 21.02 10.16
N LEU A 340 -15.37 19.85 10.25
CA LEU A 340 -16.48 19.64 11.19
C LEU A 340 -16.02 19.73 12.64
N MET A 341 -14.87 19.12 12.97
CA MET A 341 -14.28 19.19 14.31
C MET A 341 -13.93 20.63 14.69
N PHE A 342 -13.35 21.40 13.76
CA PHE A 342 -13.06 22.82 13.97
C PHE A 342 -14.34 23.63 14.20
N GLY A 343 -15.37 23.45 13.37
CA GLY A 343 -16.66 24.12 13.54
C GLY A 343 -17.32 23.79 14.88
N PHE A 344 -17.29 22.50 15.27
CA PHE A 344 -17.81 22.06 16.57
C PHE A 344 -17.05 22.68 17.75
N MET A 345 -15.71 22.69 17.70
CA MET A 345 -14.89 23.34 18.73
C MET A 345 -15.15 24.84 18.80
N LEU A 346 -15.28 25.51 17.66
CA LEU A 346 -15.63 26.94 17.61
C LEU A 346 -16.98 27.19 18.31
N VAL A 347 -18.00 26.37 18.03
CA VAL A 347 -19.30 26.46 18.68
C VAL A 347 -19.18 26.26 20.19
N ILE A 348 -18.47 25.23 20.65
CA ILE A 348 -18.27 24.95 22.08
C ILE A 348 -17.50 26.08 22.78
N CYS A 349 -16.53 26.70 22.13
CA CYS A 349 -15.76 27.77 22.76
C CYS A 349 -16.50 29.12 22.73
N VAL A 350 -17.23 29.43 21.67
CA VAL A 350 -17.81 30.76 21.46
C VAL A 350 -19.22 30.87 22.07
N VAL A 351 -20.07 29.86 21.91
CA VAL A 351 -21.48 29.93 22.37
C VAL A 351 -21.59 30.16 23.88
N PRO A 352 -20.85 29.45 24.76
CA PRO A 352 -20.89 29.73 26.20
C PRO A 352 -20.43 31.15 26.54
N LEU A 353 -19.43 31.70 25.85
CA LEU A 353 -18.98 33.08 26.07
C LEU A 353 -20.05 34.09 25.65
N CYS A 354 -20.75 33.84 24.55
CA CYS A 354 -21.90 34.64 24.14
C CYS A 354 -23.03 34.57 25.18
N ILE A 355 -23.35 33.38 25.68
CA ILE A 355 -24.37 33.19 26.73
C ILE A 355 -23.98 33.94 28.01
N LEU A 356 -22.74 33.78 28.49
CA LEU A 356 -22.25 34.48 29.68
C LEU A 356 -22.27 36.01 29.50
N ARG A 357 -21.95 36.51 28.30
CA ARG A 357 -22.01 37.94 27.99
C ARG A 357 -23.45 38.46 28.01
N VAL A 358 -24.41 37.71 27.43
CA VAL A 358 -25.82 38.07 27.46
C VAL A 358 -26.34 38.07 28.90
N LEU A 359 -26.04 37.03 29.68
CA LEU A 359 -26.40 36.96 31.10
C LEU A 359 -25.81 38.12 31.90
N HIS A 360 -24.56 38.49 31.66
CA HIS A 360 -23.93 39.63 32.32
C HIS A 360 -24.62 40.97 32.00
N ILE A 361 -25.00 41.18 30.74
CA ILE A 361 -25.73 42.40 30.32
C ILE A 361 -27.12 42.44 30.97
N LEU A 362 -27.85 41.32 30.99
CA LEU A 362 -29.18 41.23 31.60
C LEU A 362 -29.12 41.53 33.10
N LEU A 363 -28.20 40.90 33.82
CA LEU A 363 -28.02 41.15 35.26
C LEU A 363 -27.62 42.60 35.53
N LYS A 364 -26.68 43.17 34.76
CA LYS A 364 -26.27 44.57 34.94
C LYS A 364 -27.39 45.58 34.65
N GLY A 365 -28.26 45.28 33.69
CA GLY A 365 -29.44 46.08 33.38
C GLY A 365 -30.51 46.04 34.48
N GLU A 366 -30.65 44.91 35.18
CA GLU A 366 -31.54 44.79 36.35
C GLU A 366 -31.04 45.57 37.58
N PHE A 367 -29.72 45.77 37.74
CA PHE A 367 -29.16 46.54 38.87
C PHE A 367 -29.09 48.07 38.63
N GLN A 368 -29.50 48.57 37.45
CA GLN A 368 -29.52 50.01 37.13
C GLN A 368 -30.93 50.63 37.10
N ASN A 369 -31.98 49.81 37.29
CA ASN A 369 -33.34 50.24 37.62
C ASN A 369 -33.61 50.01 39.11
#